data_AF-A0A8T4DML4-F1
#
_entry.id   AF-A0A8T4DML4-F1
#
_cell.length_a   1.000
_cell.length_b   1.000
_cell.length_c   1.000
_cell.angle_alpha   90.00
_cell.angle_beta   90.00
_cell.angle_gamma   90.00
#
_symmetry.space_group_name_H-M   'P 1'
#
loop_
_entity.id
_entity.type
_entity.pdbx_description
1 polymer ?
#
loop_
_entity_poly.entity_id
_entity_poly.type
_entity_poly.pdbx_seq_one_letter_code
_entity_poly.pdbx_strand_id
1 'polypeptide(L)'
;MAKCSYEILLSTTEMWEYPRKALPGEERCYWHKEVEGKEPTQEMLNELKERAIFGAYLKKAKLQNKDLIGVKMRNANLKMAELQN
;
A
#
# COMPACT_ATOMS: atom_id res chain seq x y z
N MET A 1 -0.95 -0.98 -18.06
CA MET A 1 -1.01 -2.22 -17.25
C MET A 1 -1.02 -1.82 -15.79
N ALA A 2 -2.00 -2.36 -15.05
CA ALA A 2 -2.39 -2.15 -13.65
C ALA A 2 -1.95 -0.87 -12.91
N LYS A 3 -2.52 0.28 -13.30
CA LYS A 3 -2.51 1.47 -12.46
C LYS A 3 -3.58 1.29 -11.38
N CYS A 4 -3.15 1.21 -10.12
CA CYS A 4 -4.03 1.36 -8.96
C CYS A 4 -4.90 2.61 -9.21
N SER A 5 -6.19 2.42 -9.47
CA SER A 5 -7.06 3.54 -9.84
C SER A 5 -7.65 4.11 -8.57
N TYR A 6 -7.24 5.32 -8.24
CA TYR A 6 -7.59 6.00 -7.02
C TYR A 6 -8.81 6.89 -7.28
N GLU A 7 -9.91 6.68 -6.56
CA GLU A 7 -10.92 7.73 -6.46
C GLU A 7 -10.43 8.71 -5.39
N ILE A 8 -10.18 9.96 -5.80
CA ILE A 8 -9.79 11.04 -4.91
C ILE A 8 -11.01 11.36 -4.03
N LEU A 9 -10.94 10.99 -2.75
CA LEU A 9 -11.86 11.56 -1.76
C LEU A 9 -11.34 12.95 -1.39
N LEU A 10 -11.89 13.97 -2.04
CA LEU A 10 -11.69 15.37 -1.69
C LEU A 10 -12.31 15.64 -0.31
N SER A 11 -11.59 15.32 0.76
CA SER A 11 -11.81 15.97 2.05
C SER A 11 -10.95 17.24 2.07
N THR A 12 -11.52 18.37 2.46
CA THR A 12 -11.05 19.76 2.22
C THR A 12 -9.68 20.13 2.82
N THR A 13 -8.89 19.17 3.29
CA THR A 13 -7.57 19.39 3.90
C THR A 13 -6.53 18.29 3.62
N GLU A 14 -6.90 17.11 3.10
CA GLU A 14 -5.93 16.04 2.80
C GLU A 14 -6.44 15.14 1.66
N MET A 15 -5.62 14.98 0.62
CA MET A 15 -5.92 14.18 -0.56
C MET A 15 -5.62 12.70 -0.28
N TRP A 16 -6.66 11.92 0.01
CA TRP A 16 -6.53 10.48 0.30
C TRP A 16 -7.00 9.67 -0.90
N GLU A 17 -6.17 8.73 -1.34
CA GLU A 17 -6.43 7.88 -2.49
C GLU A 17 -6.99 6.52 -2.03
N TYR A 18 -8.27 6.24 -2.32
CA TYR A 18 -8.93 4.96 -2.00
C TYR A 18 -8.81 4.00 -3.20
N PRO A 19 -8.18 2.82 -3.05
CA PRO A 19 -7.94 1.94 -4.20
C PRO A 19 -9.18 1.16 -4.65
N ARG A 20 -9.75 1.53 -5.79
CA ARG A 20 -10.62 0.66 -6.58
C ARG A 20 -10.04 0.52 -7.97
N LYS A 21 -9.21 -0.51 -8.16
CA LYS A 21 -9.22 -1.41 -9.33
C LYS A 21 -8.04 -2.37 -9.24
N ALA A 22 -8.39 -3.64 -9.30
CA ALA A 22 -7.49 -4.76 -9.39
C ALA A 22 -7.31 -5.16 -10.85
N LEU A 23 -6.40 -6.10 -11.12
CA LEU A 23 -6.17 -6.65 -12.46
C LEU A 23 -7.51 -7.11 -13.08
N PRO A 24 -7.70 -7.06 -14.42
CA PRO A 24 -8.87 -7.68 -15.04
C PRO A 24 -8.88 -9.18 -14.67
N GLY A 25 -9.84 -9.58 -13.82
CA GLY A 25 -9.93 -10.92 -13.22
C GLY A 25 -9.61 -10.99 -11.72
N GLU A 26 -9.12 -9.91 -11.10
CA GLU A 26 -8.93 -9.80 -9.65
C GLU A 26 -9.87 -8.73 -9.05
N GLU A 27 -10.24 -8.88 -7.78
CA GLU A 27 -11.09 -7.91 -7.07
C GLU A 27 -10.29 -6.86 -6.29
N ARG A 28 -9.02 -7.15 -5.94
CA ARG A 28 -8.16 -6.28 -5.10
C ARG A 28 -6.74 -6.09 -5.65
N CYS A 29 -6.16 -4.90 -5.52
CA CYS A 29 -4.78 -4.62 -5.95
C CYS A 29 -3.75 -5.27 -5.01
N TYR A 30 -2.46 -5.27 -5.39
CA TYR A 30 -1.39 -5.87 -4.59
C TYR A 30 -1.44 -5.44 -3.12
N TRP A 31 -1.61 -4.14 -2.84
CA TRP A 31 -1.65 -3.62 -1.47
C TRP A 31 -2.89 -4.06 -0.68
N HIS A 32 -4.04 -4.28 -1.32
CA HIS A 32 -5.32 -4.59 -0.66
C HIS A 32 -5.68 -6.08 -0.68
N LYS A 33 -4.91 -6.90 -1.39
CA LYS A 33 -5.07 -8.35 -1.42
C LYS A 33 -4.76 -8.92 -0.03
N GLU A 34 -5.60 -9.79 0.52
CA GLU A 34 -5.40 -10.38 1.86
C GLU A 34 -4.38 -11.54 1.84
N VAL A 35 -3.21 -11.30 1.27
CA VAL A 35 -2.07 -12.24 1.25
C VAL A 35 -1.13 -11.90 2.39
N GLU A 36 -0.84 -12.87 3.26
CA GLU A 36 0.19 -12.72 4.30
C GLU A 36 1.59 -12.86 3.69
N GLY A 37 2.61 -12.25 4.31
CA GLY A 37 3.99 -12.49 3.89
C GLY A 37 4.42 -11.69 2.66
N LYS A 38 3.80 -10.54 2.39
CA LYS A 38 4.16 -9.72 1.22
C LYS A 38 5.58 -9.19 1.31
N GLU A 39 6.28 -9.22 0.18
CA GLU A 39 7.64 -8.71 0.05
C GLU A 39 7.68 -7.60 -1.02
N PRO A 40 7.19 -6.38 -0.72
CA PRO A 40 7.25 -5.29 -1.69
C PRO A 40 8.71 -4.90 -1.96
N THR A 41 9.00 -4.57 -3.22
CA THR A 41 10.30 -4.03 -3.61
C THR A 41 10.44 -2.56 -3.19
N GLN A 42 11.65 -2.01 -3.25
CA GLN A 42 11.86 -0.61 -2.87
C GLN A 42 11.16 0.35 -3.85
N GLU A 43 11.05 -0.02 -5.12
CA GLU A 43 10.34 0.74 -6.15
C GLU A 43 8.85 0.85 -5.80
N MET A 44 8.22 -0.26 -5.41
CA MET A 44 6.83 -0.29 -4.97
C MET A 44 6.59 0.61 -3.74
N LEU A 45 7.55 0.65 -2.82
CA LEU A 45 7.49 1.52 -1.63
C LEU A 45 7.70 2.99 -2.00
N ASN A 46 8.57 3.29 -2.96
CA ASN A 46 8.80 4.65 -3.44
C ASN A 46 7.55 5.25 -4.10
N GLU A 47 6.76 4.44 -4.82
CA GLU A 47 5.45 4.88 -5.32
C GLU A 47 4.52 5.38 -4.21
N LEU A 48 4.63 4.82 -3.00
CA LEU A 48 3.85 5.23 -1.82
C LEU A 48 4.42 6.46 -1.09
N LYS A 49 5.60 6.95 -1.49
CA LYS A 49 6.14 8.21 -0.97
C LYS A 49 5.47 9.40 -1.66
N GLU A 50 5.21 9.24 -2.96
CA GLU A 50 4.50 10.23 -3.77
C GLU A 50 2.98 10.18 -3.55
N ARG A 51 2.44 9.05 -3.06
CA ARG A 51 1.00 8.81 -2.92
C ARG A 51 0.62 8.23 -1.57
N ALA A 52 -0.44 8.77 -0.96
CA ALA A 52 -0.96 8.24 0.29
C ALA A 52 -1.98 7.12 0.04
N ILE A 53 -1.68 5.89 0.47
CA ILE A 53 -2.61 4.76 0.37
C ILE A 53 -3.33 4.50 1.69
N PHE A 54 -4.61 4.14 1.60
CA PHE A 54 -5.44 3.80 2.75
C PHE A 54 -5.78 2.31 2.78
N GLY A 55 -5.66 1.65 3.93
CA GLY A 55 -6.18 0.30 4.15
C GLY A 55 -5.36 -0.84 3.54
N ALA A 56 -4.05 -0.67 3.36
CA ALA A 56 -3.18 -1.73 2.84
C ALA A 56 -3.12 -2.96 3.78
N TYR A 57 -3.14 -4.16 3.22
CA TYR A 57 -2.95 -5.42 3.94
C TYR A 57 -1.49 -5.86 3.87
N LEU A 58 -0.71 -5.64 4.93
CA LEU A 58 0.71 -5.95 5.04
C LEU A 58 1.01 -6.88 6.24
N LYS A 59 0.07 -7.76 6.56
CA LYS A 59 0.22 -8.73 7.64
C LYS A 59 1.40 -9.67 7.32
N LYS A 60 2.33 -9.82 8.27
CA LYS A 60 3.59 -10.57 8.11
C LYS A 60 4.46 -10.10 6.93
N ALA A 61 4.29 -8.87 6.44
CA ALA A 61 5.09 -8.39 5.32
C ALA A 61 6.57 -8.29 5.70
N LYS A 62 7.47 -8.64 4.77
CA LYS A 62 8.92 -8.49 4.94
C LYS A 62 9.34 -7.11 4.46
N LEU A 63 9.41 -6.18 5.41
CA LEU A 63 9.80 -4.79 5.19
C LEU A 63 11.18 -4.48 5.80
N GLN A 64 11.87 -5.50 6.29
CA GLN A 64 13.22 -5.40 6.84
C GLN A 64 14.19 -4.84 5.79
N ASN A 65 15.07 -3.94 6.24
CA ASN A 65 16.05 -3.27 5.38
C ASN A 65 15.44 -2.46 4.22
N LYS A 66 14.14 -2.10 4.29
CA LYS A 66 13.49 -1.22 3.30
C LYS A 66 13.43 0.21 3.82
N ASP A 67 13.65 1.16 2.91
CA ASP A 67 13.46 2.57 3.21
C ASP A 67 11.97 2.94 3.16
N LEU A 68 11.36 2.99 4.34
CA LEU A 68 9.98 3.42 4.56
C LEU A 68 9.86 4.93 4.88
N ILE A 69 10.95 5.70 4.85
CA ILE A 69 10.93 7.14 5.14
C ILE A 69 10.05 7.85 4.11
N GLY A 70 9.03 8.56 4.60
CA GLY A 70 8.08 9.30 3.77
C GLY A 70 6.97 8.44 3.14
N VAL A 71 6.96 7.12 3.37
CA VAL A 71 5.87 6.24 2.89
C VAL A 71 4.58 6.56 3.65
N LYS A 72 3.53 6.96 2.92
CA LYS A 72 2.25 7.35 3.51
C LYS A 72 1.24 6.21 3.41
N MET A 73 1.15 5.40 4.46
CA MET A 73 0.14 4.35 4.59
C MET A 73 -0.74 4.61 5.81
N ARG A 74 -2.03 4.89 5.61
CA ARG A 74 -2.99 5.06 6.70
C ARG A 74 -3.86 3.82 6.85
N ASN A 75 -4.14 3.42 8.08
CA ASN A 75 -4.93 2.22 8.41
C ASN A 75 -4.40 0.92 7.76
N ALA A 76 -3.10 0.83 7.52
CA ALA A 76 -2.49 -0.40 7.02
C ALA A 76 -2.45 -1.48 8.12
N ASN A 77 -2.79 -2.71 7.77
CA ASN A 77 -2.63 -3.86 8.64
C ASN A 77 -1.17 -4.33 8.60
N LEU A 78 -0.36 -3.89 9.56
CA LEU A 78 1.05 -4.26 9.72
C LEU A 78 1.27 -5.35 10.79
N LYS A 79 0.24 -6.12 11.14
CA LYS A 79 0.36 -7.14 12.19
C LYS A 79 1.45 -8.15 11.83
N MET A 80 2.42 -8.34 12.73
CA MET A 80 3.58 -9.23 12.55
C MET A 80 4.48 -8.86 11.36
N ALA A 81 4.38 -7.64 10.81
CA ALA A 81 5.31 -7.20 9.76
C ALA A 81 6.74 -7.13 10.30
N GLU A 82 7.70 -7.63 9.53
CA GLU A 82 9.13 -7.54 9.81
C GLU A 82 9.60 -6.14 9.42
N LEU A 83 9.74 -5.24 10.40
CA LEU A 83 10.13 -3.83 10.21
C LEU A 83 11.55 -3.53 10.71
N GLN A 84 12.27 -4.55 11.19
CA GLN A 84 13.60 -4.37 11.78
C GLN A 84 14.66 -4.29 10.67
N ASN A 85 15.61 -3.36 10.81
CA ASN A 85 16.79 -3.25 9.93
C ASN A 85 17.85 -4.26 10.36
#